data_AF-A0A7C5UNZ8-F1
#
_entry.id   AF-A0A7C5UNZ8-F1
#
_cell.length_a   1.000
_cell.length_b   1.000
_cell.length_c   1.000
_cell.angle_alpha   90.00
_cell.angle_beta   90.00
_cell.angle_gamma   90.00
#
_symmetry.space_group_name_H-M   'P 1'
#
loop_
_entity.id
_entity.type
_entity.pdbx_description
1 polymer ?
#
loop_
_entity_poly.entity_id
_entity_poly.type
_entity_poly.pdbx_seq_one_letter_code
_entity_poly.pdbx_strand_id
1 'polypeptide(L)'
;MALRKLSEQAKIRERDELIEHLYKFNLKIKPSVGIWYFAPGGGRFHDRYVPEETIEDRLERALKMARLGVAGIEAHYPNEVNEDNIYLYKKLEKECGIRLITIIPNLFWDADFEFGSLSNPLSGPRKKAIERLKQALLMNKKYGCEFCVVWPGIDGYTYPLGTNFYKMWELFEQGVADAMDKVQGVKDE
;
A
#
# COMPACT_ATOMS: atom_id res chain seq x y z
N MET A 1 -0.51 -11.31 14.79
CA MET A 1 -0.60 -10.27 15.82
C MET A 1 -2.09 -10.03 16.01
N ALA A 2 -2.67 -10.30 17.18
CA ALA A 2 -4.13 -10.20 17.34
C ALA A 2 -4.60 -8.78 16.98
N LEU A 3 -5.63 -8.66 16.12
CA LEU A 3 -6.26 -7.38 15.82
C LEU A 3 -6.67 -6.70 17.11
N ARG A 4 -6.24 -5.45 17.30
CA ARG A 4 -6.60 -4.68 18.49
C ARG A 4 -8.12 -4.55 18.54
N LYS A 5 -8.75 -4.81 19.69
CA LYS A 5 -10.20 -4.62 19.85
C LYS A 5 -10.56 -3.14 19.60
N LEU A 6 -11.21 -2.85 18.48
CA LEU A 6 -11.59 -1.48 18.08
C LEU A 6 -13.01 -1.09 18.51
N SER A 7 -13.71 -1.94 19.28
CA SER A 7 -15.10 -1.68 19.70
C SER A 7 -15.27 -0.35 20.46
N GLU A 8 -14.23 0.11 21.15
CA GLU A 8 -14.22 1.41 21.84
C GLU A 8 -14.29 2.63 20.89
N GLN A 9 -13.89 2.45 19.62
CA GLN A 9 -14.02 3.49 18.59
C GLN A 9 -15.45 3.61 18.06
N ALA A 10 -16.25 2.55 18.16
CA ALA A 10 -17.65 2.54 17.75
C ALA A 10 -18.61 3.15 18.79
N LYS A 11 -18.10 3.51 19.98
CA LYS A 11 -18.90 4.16 21.02
C LYS A 11 -19.31 5.57 20.56
N ILE A 12 -20.60 5.73 20.31
CA ILE A 12 -21.23 7.05 20.19
C ILE A 12 -21.26 7.63 21.60
N ARG A 13 -20.66 8.81 21.77
CA ARG A 13 -20.54 9.50 23.05
C ARG A 13 -21.54 10.66 23.08
N GLU A 14 -22.14 10.89 24.25
CA GLU A 14 -22.98 12.06 24.47
C GLU A 14 -22.13 13.34 24.54
N ARG A 15 -22.76 14.52 24.45
CA ARG A 15 -22.06 15.82 24.39
C ARG A 15 -20.98 15.97 25.47
N ASP A 16 -21.32 15.70 26.73
CA ASP A 16 -20.41 15.93 27.86
C ASP A 16 -19.27 14.89 27.86
N GLU A 17 -19.54 13.65 27.42
CA GLU A 17 -18.52 12.61 27.23
C GLU A 17 -17.57 12.92 26.06
N LEU A 18 -18.06 13.57 25.00
CA LEU A 18 -17.22 14.05 23.89
C LEU A 18 -16.26 15.15 24.36
N ILE A 19 -16.76 16.09 25.17
CA ILE A 19 -15.94 17.15 25.76
C ILE A 19 -14.87 16.53 26.67
N GLU A 20 -15.24 15.58 27.53
CA GLU A 20 -14.28 14.86 28.38
C GLU A 20 -13.25 14.08 27.56
N HIS A 21 -13.69 13.40 26.51
CA HIS A 21 -12.82 12.67 25.59
C HIS A 21 -11.83 13.61 24.90
N LEU A 22 -12.24 14.81 24.47
CA LEU A 22 -11.34 15.80 23.87
C LEU A 22 -10.17 16.17 24.81
N TYR A 23 -10.43 16.26 26.12
CA TYR A 23 -9.40 16.60 27.10
C TYR A 23 -8.54 15.41 27.53
N LYS A 24 -9.09 14.19 27.53
CA LYS A 24 -8.38 12.98 28.02
C LYS A 24 -7.70 12.18 26.92
N PHE A 25 -8.17 12.29 25.68
CA PHE A 25 -7.65 11.52 24.56
C PHE A 25 -6.27 12.03 24.17
N ASN A 26 -5.27 11.15 24.28
CA ASN A 26 -3.92 11.42 23.80
C ASN A 26 -3.57 10.44 22.68
N LEU A 27 -3.25 10.98 21.50
CA LEU A 27 -2.82 10.20 20.35
C LEU A 27 -1.39 10.57 19.99
N LYS A 28 -0.47 9.61 20.12
CA LYS A 28 0.85 9.73 19.51
C LYS A 28 0.73 9.53 18.00
N ILE A 29 0.75 10.63 17.24
CA ILE A 29 0.70 10.61 15.79
C ILE A 29 2.00 9.96 15.27
N LYS A 30 1.86 9.01 14.35
CA LYS A 30 2.95 8.32 13.66
C LYS A 30 2.71 8.41 12.16
N PRO A 31 2.98 9.56 11.52
CA PRO A 31 2.71 9.74 10.11
C PRO A 31 3.65 8.89 9.26
N SER A 32 3.10 8.35 8.19
CA SER A 32 3.84 7.71 7.11
C SER A 32 3.80 8.55 5.83
N VAL A 33 4.78 8.34 4.96
CA VAL A 33 4.86 9.02 3.66
C VAL A 33 5.15 7.98 2.58
N GLY A 34 4.39 8.03 1.48
CA GLY A 34 4.70 7.22 0.30
C GLY A 34 5.99 7.69 -0.36
N ILE A 35 6.89 6.77 -0.70
CA ILE A 35 8.18 7.11 -1.29
C ILE A 35 8.04 7.84 -2.65
N TRP A 36 6.94 7.59 -3.37
CA TRP A 36 6.55 8.32 -4.59
C TRP A 36 6.38 9.83 -4.39
N TYR A 37 6.17 10.31 -3.15
CA TYR A 37 6.00 11.74 -2.88
C TYR A 37 7.31 12.53 -3.00
N PHE A 38 8.47 11.90 -2.81
CA PHE A 38 9.75 12.61 -2.71
C PHE A 38 10.30 13.09 -4.05
N ALA A 39 9.85 12.50 -5.15
CA ALA A 39 10.26 12.86 -6.50
C ALA A 39 9.03 13.00 -7.39
N PRO A 40 8.86 14.14 -8.10
CA PRO A 40 7.72 14.31 -8.98
C PRO A 40 7.81 13.37 -10.17
N GLY A 41 6.69 12.73 -10.50
CA GLY A 41 6.47 12.16 -11.82
C GLY A 41 5.98 13.21 -12.82
N GLY A 42 5.72 12.78 -14.05
CA GLY A 42 4.88 13.52 -14.97
C GLY A 42 3.42 13.56 -14.50
N GLY A 43 2.70 14.60 -14.91
CA GLY A 43 1.26 14.70 -14.76
C GLY A 43 0.52 14.27 -16.02
N ARG A 44 -0.80 14.47 -16.05
CA ARG A 44 -1.65 14.15 -17.21
C ARG A 44 -1.37 15.01 -18.46
N PHE A 45 -0.65 16.12 -18.31
CA PHE A 45 -0.46 17.13 -19.34
C PHE A 45 1.01 17.44 -19.65
N HIS A 46 1.91 17.24 -18.70
CA HIS A 46 3.31 17.62 -18.81
C HIS A 46 4.17 16.58 -18.10
N ASP A 47 5.39 16.37 -18.59
CA ASP A 47 6.40 15.59 -17.88
C ASP A 47 6.98 16.37 -16.68
N ARG A 48 7.80 15.71 -15.87
CA ARG A 48 8.59 16.33 -14.80
C ARG A 48 9.56 17.37 -15.35
N TYR A 49 9.72 18.48 -14.63
CA TYR A 49 10.73 19.52 -14.93
C TYR A 49 12.05 19.33 -14.17
N VAL A 50 12.21 18.20 -13.49
CA VAL A 50 13.43 17.82 -12.77
C VAL A 50 13.87 16.43 -13.20
N PRO A 51 15.16 16.09 -13.09
CA PRO A 51 15.64 14.74 -13.36
C PRO A 51 14.92 13.69 -12.51
N GLU A 52 14.87 12.46 -13.03
CA GLU A 52 14.38 11.32 -12.27
C GLU A 52 15.33 11.00 -11.10
N GLU A 53 14.75 10.84 -9.92
CA GLU A 53 15.48 10.44 -8.71
C GLU A 53 15.38 8.94 -8.48
N THR A 54 16.52 8.36 -8.06
CA THR A 54 16.65 6.96 -7.64
C THR A 54 15.91 6.71 -6.32
N ILE A 55 15.78 5.44 -5.92
CA ILE A 55 15.20 5.09 -4.62
C ILE A 55 16.12 5.55 -3.48
N GLU A 56 17.42 5.47 -3.68
CA GLU A 56 18.45 5.99 -2.78
C GLU A 56 18.27 7.48 -2.52
N ASP A 57 18.16 8.30 -3.56
CA ASP A 57 17.96 9.76 -3.45
C ASP A 57 16.67 10.09 -2.65
N ARG A 58 15.58 9.36 -2.93
CA ARG A 58 14.30 9.53 -2.22
C ARG A 58 14.40 9.15 -0.75
N LEU A 59 15.15 8.09 -0.42
CA LEU A 59 15.36 7.67 0.97
C LEU A 59 16.26 8.64 1.74
N GLU A 60 17.23 9.29 1.09
CA GLU A 60 18.00 10.38 1.71
C GLU A 60 17.12 11.59 2.06
N ARG A 61 16.11 11.89 1.23
CA ARG A 61 15.09 12.89 1.56
C ARG A 61 14.21 12.42 2.72
N ALA A 62 13.80 11.17 2.72
CA ALA A 62 13.01 10.57 3.81
C ALA A 62 13.74 10.66 5.16
N LEU A 63 15.05 10.42 5.19
CA LEU A 63 15.90 10.56 6.39
C LEU A 63 15.73 11.96 7.04
N LYS A 64 15.69 13.02 6.22
CA LYS A 64 15.52 14.41 6.68
C LYS A 64 14.14 14.67 7.29
N MET A 65 13.15 13.80 7.05
CA MET A 65 11.80 13.91 7.59
C MET A 65 11.67 13.32 8.99
N ALA A 66 12.64 12.54 9.47
CA ALA A 66 12.62 11.98 10.82
C ALA A 66 12.51 13.08 11.89
N ARG A 67 13.23 14.20 11.70
CA ARG A 67 13.16 15.38 12.59
C ARG A 67 11.80 16.07 12.60
N LEU A 68 10.97 15.82 11.59
CA LEU A 68 9.60 16.34 11.47
C LEU A 68 8.55 15.35 12.02
N GLY A 69 8.99 14.21 12.57
CA GLY A 69 8.12 13.23 13.19
C GLY A 69 7.60 12.14 12.25
N VAL A 70 8.06 12.06 11.00
CA VAL A 70 7.75 10.92 10.12
C VAL A 70 8.29 9.63 10.75
N ALA A 71 7.44 8.61 10.82
CA ALA A 71 7.72 7.33 11.46
C ALA A 71 7.70 6.15 10.47
N GLY A 72 7.08 6.34 9.30
CA GLY A 72 6.89 5.28 8.33
C GLY A 72 7.12 5.72 6.88
N ILE A 73 7.50 4.76 6.05
CA ILE A 73 7.54 4.86 4.59
C ILE A 73 6.65 3.77 4.00
N GLU A 74 5.97 4.12 2.92
CA GLU A 74 5.14 3.23 2.11
C GLU A 74 5.77 3.15 0.72
N ALA A 75 5.78 1.96 0.10
CA ALA A 75 6.40 1.78 -1.21
C ALA A 75 5.68 0.71 -2.03
N HIS A 76 5.65 0.90 -3.35
CA HIS A 76 5.05 -0.05 -4.27
C HIS A 76 6.03 -1.15 -4.71
N TYR A 77 5.57 -2.40 -4.69
CA TYR A 77 6.26 -3.54 -5.29
C TYR A 77 5.83 -3.78 -6.74
N PRO A 78 6.77 -4.02 -7.68
CA PRO A 78 8.22 -4.10 -7.49
C PRO A 78 8.97 -2.79 -7.77
N ASN A 79 8.28 -1.74 -8.24
CA ASN A 79 8.91 -0.56 -8.84
C ASN A 79 9.73 0.28 -7.84
N GLU A 80 9.27 0.38 -6.60
CA GLU A 80 9.87 1.25 -5.59
C GLU A 80 10.55 0.45 -4.49
N VAL A 81 10.02 -0.73 -4.19
CA VAL A 81 10.63 -1.69 -3.27
C VAL A 81 10.61 -3.08 -3.89
N ASN A 82 11.73 -3.77 -3.82
CA ASN A 82 11.91 -5.15 -4.29
C ASN A 82 13.11 -5.79 -3.58
N GLU A 83 13.44 -7.02 -3.96
CA GLU A 83 14.53 -7.82 -3.41
C GLU A 83 15.89 -7.12 -3.54
N ASP A 84 16.09 -6.33 -4.59
CA ASP A 84 17.35 -5.69 -4.91
C ASP A 84 17.58 -4.38 -4.16
N ASN A 85 16.56 -3.79 -3.54
CA ASN A 85 16.69 -2.48 -2.86
C ASN A 85 16.14 -2.44 -1.43
N ILE A 86 15.51 -3.51 -0.95
CA ILE A 86 14.92 -3.60 0.40
C ILE A 86 15.92 -3.29 1.52
N TYR A 87 17.21 -3.55 1.30
CA TYR A 87 18.27 -3.26 2.27
C TYR A 87 18.41 -1.75 2.56
N LEU A 88 18.06 -0.88 1.60
CA LEU A 88 18.10 0.57 1.78
C LEU A 88 17.05 1.03 2.81
N TYR A 89 15.84 0.45 2.76
CA TYR A 89 14.80 0.72 3.74
C TYR A 89 15.20 0.25 5.14
N LYS A 90 15.90 -0.89 5.25
CA LYS A 90 16.45 -1.37 6.52
C LYS A 90 17.60 -0.51 7.04
N LYS A 91 18.37 0.10 6.16
CA LYS A 91 19.38 1.11 6.54
C LYS A 91 18.70 2.36 7.11
N LEU A 92 17.66 2.89 6.44
CA LEU A 92 16.88 4.02 6.93
C LEU A 92 16.30 3.77 8.33
N GLU A 93 15.73 2.58 8.56
CA GLU A 93 15.22 2.15 9.86
C GLU A 93 16.29 2.18 10.94
N LYS A 94 17.51 1.69 10.65
CA LYS A 94 18.64 1.72 11.59
C LYS A 94 19.14 3.13 11.88
N GLU A 95 19.15 4.01 10.88
CA GLU A 95 19.73 5.35 11.00
C GLU A 95 18.84 6.33 11.75
N CYS A 96 17.51 6.25 11.54
CA CYS A 96 16.59 7.26 12.08
C CYS A 96 15.28 6.71 12.66
N GLY A 97 15.06 5.39 12.60
CA GLY A 97 13.85 4.75 13.10
C GLY A 97 12.63 4.82 12.18
N ILE A 98 12.76 5.41 10.98
CA ILE A 98 11.69 5.38 9.97
C ILE A 98 11.59 3.97 9.39
N ARG A 99 10.44 3.32 9.55
CA ARG A 99 10.21 1.94 9.10
C ARG A 99 9.53 1.89 7.74
N LEU A 100 9.85 0.88 6.94
CA LEU A 100 8.95 0.46 5.86
C LEU A 100 7.72 -0.21 6.50
N ILE A 101 6.56 0.45 6.44
CA ILE A 101 5.36 0.01 7.16
C ILE A 101 4.40 -0.81 6.30
N THR A 102 4.47 -0.67 4.97
CA THR A 102 3.66 -1.41 4.02
C THR A 102 4.36 -1.52 2.67
N ILE A 103 4.22 -2.68 2.03
CA ILE A 103 4.65 -2.95 0.67
C ILE A 103 3.39 -3.16 -0.18
N ILE A 104 3.12 -2.24 -1.09
CA ILE A 104 1.86 -2.15 -1.82
C ILE A 104 2.05 -2.80 -3.20
N PRO A 105 1.28 -3.83 -3.60
CA PRO A 105 1.40 -4.37 -4.95
C PRO A 105 0.99 -3.30 -5.97
N ASN A 106 1.88 -2.99 -6.91
CA ASN A 106 1.59 -2.04 -8.00
C ASN A 106 0.67 -2.69 -9.04
N LEU A 107 -0.64 -2.56 -8.84
CA LEU A 107 -1.67 -3.25 -9.62
C LEU A 107 -2.27 -2.39 -10.74
N PHE A 108 -1.73 -1.20 -11.01
CA PHE A 108 -2.36 -0.25 -11.94
C PHE A 108 -1.43 0.32 -13.00
N TRP A 109 -0.12 0.16 -12.85
CA TRP A 109 0.87 0.88 -13.68
C TRP A 109 1.19 0.19 -15.02
N ASP A 110 1.28 -1.14 -15.04
CA ASP A 110 1.76 -1.85 -16.24
C ASP A 110 0.72 -1.82 -17.37
N ALA A 111 1.18 -1.69 -18.62
CA ALA A 111 0.33 -1.73 -19.81
C ALA A 111 -0.53 -3.02 -19.90
N ASP A 112 -0.03 -4.14 -19.38
CA ASP A 112 -0.79 -5.39 -19.28
C ASP A 112 -2.14 -5.21 -18.55
N PHE A 113 -2.24 -4.22 -17.68
CA PHE A 113 -3.43 -3.95 -16.86
C PHE A 113 -4.42 -2.96 -17.49
N GLU A 114 -4.30 -2.66 -18.79
CA GLU A 114 -5.22 -1.78 -19.53
C GLU A 114 -6.71 -2.08 -19.27
N PHE A 115 -7.07 -3.36 -19.10
CA PHE A 115 -8.44 -3.83 -18.84
C PHE A 115 -8.70 -4.28 -17.39
N GLY A 116 -7.92 -3.76 -16.43
CA GLY A 116 -7.95 -4.19 -15.03
C GLY A 116 -6.75 -5.05 -14.64
N SER A 117 -6.64 -5.40 -13.36
CA SER A 117 -5.55 -6.24 -12.84
C SER A 117 -6.08 -7.59 -12.33
N LEU A 118 -6.54 -7.67 -11.09
CA LEU A 118 -7.18 -8.84 -10.49
C LEU A 118 -8.54 -9.12 -11.12
N SER A 119 -9.25 -8.07 -11.55
CA SER A 119 -10.53 -8.16 -12.25
C SER A 119 -10.38 -8.26 -13.77
N ASN A 120 -9.15 -8.32 -14.31
CA ASN A 120 -8.91 -8.32 -15.75
C ASN A 120 -9.62 -9.52 -16.40
N PRO A 121 -10.38 -9.34 -17.49
CA PRO A 121 -11.06 -10.46 -18.16
C PRO A 121 -10.07 -11.46 -18.77
N LEU A 122 -8.89 -11.01 -19.19
CA LEU A 122 -7.84 -11.83 -19.77
C LEU A 122 -7.05 -12.56 -18.68
N SER A 123 -6.84 -13.86 -18.86
CA SER A 123 -6.19 -14.71 -17.85
C SER A 123 -4.71 -14.41 -17.65
N GLY A 124 -4.00 -13.92 -18.67
CA GLY A 124 -2.58 -13.57 -18.60
C GLY A 124 -2.30 -12.44 -17.60
N PRO A 125 -2.77 -11.21 -17.86
CA PRO A 125 -2.62 -10.09 -16.92
C PRO A 125 -3.17 -10.40 -15.53
N ARG A 126 -4.30 -11.11 -15.44
CA ARG A 126 -4.87 -11.51 -14.15
C ARG A 126 -3.94 -12.39 -13.33
N LYS A 127 -3.33 -13.41 -13.94
CA LYS A 127 -2.32 -14.26 -13.27
C LYS A 127 -1.10 -13.45 -12.82
N LYS A 128 -0.65 -12.48 -13.64
CA LYS A 128 0.45 -11.57 -13.29
C LYS A 128 0.10 -10.73 -12.06
N ALA A 129 -1.11 -10.18 -12.00
CA ALA A 129 -1.60 -9.39 -10.87
C ALA A 129 -1.69 -10.22 -9.58
N ILE A 130 -2.22 -11.45 -9.66
CA ILE A 130 -2.30 -12.38 -8.51
C ILE A 130 -0.89 -12.71 -7.99
N GLU A 131 0.05 -13.03 -8.87
CA GLU A 131 1.43 -13.32 -8.44
C GLU A 131 2.11 -12.09 -7.83
N ARG A 132 1.87 -10.89 -8.38
CA ARG A 132 2.37 -9.63 -7.80
C ARG A 132 1.82 -9.38 -6.40
N LEU A 133 0.51 -9.54 -6.20
CA LEU A 133 -0.12 -9.43 -4.87
C LEU A 133 0.48 -10.45 -3.90
N LYS A 134 0.64 -11.70 -4.32
CA LYS A 134 1.26 -12.75 -3.51
C LYS A 134 2.70 -12.40 -3.10
N GLN A 135 3.53 -11.93 -4.03
CA GLN A 135 4.92 -11.54 -3.70
C GLN A 135 4.96 -10.35 -2.74
N ALA A 136 4.12 -9.33 -2.96
CA ALA A 136 4.01 -8.20 -2.04
C ALA A 136 3.59 -8.67 -0.63
N LEU A 137 2.60 -9.56 -0.51
CA LEU A 137 2.19 -10.15 0.78
C LEU A 137 3.32 -10.94 1.45
N LEU A 138 4.06 -11.75 0.69
CA LEU A 138 5.24 -12.47 1.19
C LEU A 138 6.32 -11.52 1.70
N MET A 139 6.61 -10.44 0.98
CA MET A 139 7.56 -9.43 1.42
C MET A 139 7.09 -8.68 2.67
N ASN A 140 5.81 -8.26 2.73
CA ASN A 140 5.25 -7.64 3.93
C ASN A 140 5.48 -8.52 5.15
N LYS A 141 5.17 -9.82 5.04
CA LYS A 141 5.38 -10.80 6.10
C LYS A 141 6.86 -10.94 6.45
N LYS A 142 7.72 -11.15 5.45
CA LYS A 142 9.17 -11.37 5.62
C LYS A 142 9.85 -10.20 6.33
N TYR A 143 9.44 -8.97 6.04
CA TYR A 143 10.08 -7.76 6.55
C TYR A 143 9.34 -7.10 7.72
N GLY A 144 8.27 -7.74 8.22
CA GLY A 144 7.51 -7.28 9.39
C GLY A 144 6.80 -5.95 9.16
N CYS A 145 6.25 -5.75 7.96
CA CYS A 145 5.35 -4.64 7.67
C CYS A 145 4.03 -4.81 8.43
N GLU A 146 3.34 -3.71 8.70
CA GLU A 146 2.18 -3.68 9.61
C GLU A 146 0.88 -4.08 8.90
N PHE A 147 0.75 -3.75 7.61
CA PHE A 147 -0.40 -4.06 6.78
C PHE A 147 -0.02 -4.05 5.30
N CYS A 148 -0.91 -4.54 4.43
CA CYS A 148 -0.79 -4.45 2.98
C CYS A 148 -1.99 -3.68 2.43
N VAL A 149 -1.75 -2.57 1.73
CA VAL A 149 -2.81 -1.84 1.03
C VAL A 149 -3.05 -2.51 -0.32
N VAL A 150 -4.30 -2.78 -0.67
CA VAL A 150 -4.69 -3.13 -2.04
C VAL A 150 -5.46 -1.93 -2.59
N TRP A 151 -4.83 -1.20 -3.53
CA TRP A 151 -5.49 -0.12 -4.25
C TRP A 151 -5.77 -0.54 -5.70
N PRO A 152 -7.01 -0.91 -6.03
CA PRO A 152 -7.36 -1.49 -7.32
C PRO A 152 -7.79 -0.40 -8.32
N GLY A 153 -6.94 0.63 -8.49
CA GLY A 153 -7.30 1.85 -9.22
C GLY A 153 -7.66 1.65 -10.71
N ILE A 154 -7.19 0.56 -11.32
CA ILE A 154 -7.47 0.20 -12.71
C ILE A 154 -8.55 -0.88 -12.85
N ASP A 155 -8.89 -1.58 -11.76
CA ASP A 155 -9.91 -2.62 -11.72
C ASP A 155 -11.30 -1.98 -11.63
N GLY A 156 -11.86 -1.73 -12.80
CA GLY A 156 -13.16 -1.13 -12.93
C GLY A 156 -13.60 -1.12 -14.38
N TYR A 157 -14.33 -0.08 -14.76
CA TYR A 157 -14.86 0.06 -16.10
C TYR A 157 -14.90 1.53 -16.48
N THR A 158 -14.62 1.82 -17.74
CA THR A 158 -14.79 3.17 -18.31
C THR A 158 -16.20 3.35 -18.86
N TYR A 159 -16.76 2.29 -19.45
CA TYR A 159 -18.12 2.26 -19.99
C TYR A 159 -18.87 1.05 -19.43
N PRO A 160 -20.12 1.22 -18.94
CA PRO A 160 -20.86 0.12 -18.33
C PRO A 160 -21.45 -0.87 -19.36
N LEU A 161 -21.57 -0.46 -20.62
CA LEU A 161 -22.19 -1.28 -21.65
C LEU A 161 -21.29 -2.48 -22.00
N GLY A 162 -21.79 -3.69 -21.76
CA GLY A 162 -21.05 -4.93 -21.99
C GLY A 162 -20.20 -5.40 -20.80
N THR A 163 -20.15 -4.63 -19.71
CA THR A 163 -19.44 -5.05 -18.49
C THR A 163 -20.27 -6.07 -17.71
N ASN A 164 -19.74 -7.28 -17.55
CA ASN A 164 -20.29 -8.24 -16.61
C ASN A 164 -19.75 -7.94 -15.20
N PHE A 165 -20.46 -7.10 -14.45
CA PHE A 165 -20.04 -6.65 -13.12
C PHE A 165 -19.84 -7.80 -12.12
N TYR A 166 -20.76 -8.78 -12.10
CA TYR A 166 -20.63 -9.94 -11.22
C TYR A 166 -19.38 -10.74 -11.53
N LYS A 167 -19.05 -10.92 -12.81
CA LYS A 167 -17.81 -11.61 -13.17
C LYS A 167 -16.56 -10.81 -12.78
N MET A 168 -16.59 -9.50 -12.97
CA MET A 168 -15.48 -8.61 -12.60
C MET A 168 -15.21 -8.68 -11.09
N TRP A 169 -16.25 -8.58 -10.26
CA TRP A 169 -16.13 -8.71 -8.80
C TRP A 169 -15.68 -10.11 -8.39
N GLU A 170 -16.27 -11.16 -8.96
CA GLU A 170 -15.88 -12.54 -8.68
C GLU A 170 -14.39 -12.76 -8.97
N LEU A 171 -13.89 -12.28 -10.11
CA LEU A 171 -12.48 -12.39 -10.48
C LEU A 171 -11.56 -11.64 -9.51
N PHE A 172 -11.96 -10.43 -9.12
CA PHE A 172 -11.23 -9.63 -8.15
C PHE A 172 -11.12 -10.33 -6.79
N GLU A 173 -12.27 -10.75 -6.25
CA GLU A 173 -12.38 -11.43 -4.95
C GLU A 173 -11.58 -12.74 -4.94
N GLN A 174 -11.71 -13.56 -6.00
CA GLN A 174 -10.93 -14.80 -6.15
C GLN A 174 -9.43 -14.50 -6.23
N GLY A 175 -9.02 -13.48 -6.98
CA GLY A 175 -7.60 -13.11 -7.08
C GLY A 175 -6.99 -12.67 -5.75
N VAL A 176 -7.74 -11.93 -4.94
CA VAL A 176 -7.33 -11.55 -3.58
C VAL A 176 -7.26 -12.79 -2.68
N ALA A 177 -8.32 -13.62 -2.67
CA ALA A 177 -8.38 -14.82 -1.85
C ALA A 177 -7.24 -15.80 -2.17
N ASP A 178 -7.00 -16.06 -3.46
CA ASP A 178 -5.92 -16.93 -3.93
C ASP A 178 -4.55 -16.46 -3.46
N ALA A 179 -4.27 -15.15 -3.56
CA ALA A 179 -3.02 -14.59 -3.09
C ALA A 179 -2.86 -14.70 -1.57
N MET A 180 -3.92 -14.43 -0.80
CA MET A 180 -3.93 -14.56 0.65
C MET A 180 -3.74 -16.02 1.11
N ASP A 181 -4.38 -16.97 0.45
CA ASP A 181 -4.29 -18.40 0.79
C ASP A 181 -2.88 -18.99 0.63
N LYS A 182 -2.06 -18.39 -0.25
CA LYS A 182 -0.66 -18.81 -0.42
C LYS A 182 0.30 -18.19 0.60
N VAL A 183 -0.16 -17.25 1.42
CA VAL A 183 0.67 -16.61 2.45
C VAL A 183 0.07 -16.92 3.83
N GLN A 184 0.47 -18.07 4.39
CA GLN A 184 0.04 -18.48 5.74
C GLN A 184 0.25 -17.37 6.77
N GLY A 185 -0.72 -17.15 7.67
CA GLY A 185 -0.66 -16.11 8.70
C GLY A 185 -1.00 -14.69 8.23
N VAL A 186 -1.46 -14.51 6.98
CA VAL A 186 -2.17 -13.29 6.53
C VAL A 186 -3.68 -13.38 6.83
N LYS A 187 -4.22 -14.59 6.95
CA LYS A 187 -5.54 -14.83 7.53
C LYS A 187 -5.39 -14.95 9.05
N ASP A 188 -6.24 -14.25 9.80
CA ASP A 188 -6.41 -14.54 11.23
C ASP A 188 -6.97 -15.97 11.37
N GLU A 189 -6.48 -16.72 12.36
CA GLU A 189 -7.12 -17.98 12.80
C GLU A 189 -8.48 -17.71 13.44
#